data_AF-A0A031JB64-F1
#
_entry.id   AF-A0A031JB64-F1
#
_cell.length_a   1.000
_cell.length_b   1.000
_cell.length_c   1.000
_cell.angle_alpha   90.00
_cell.angle_beta   90.00
_cell.angle_gamma   90.00
#
_symmetry.space_group_name_H-M   'P 1'
#
loop_
_entity.id
_entity.type
_entity.pdbx_description
1 polymer ?
#
loop_
_entity_poly.entity_id
_entity_poly.type
_entity_poly.pdbx_seq_one_letter_code
_entity_poly.pdbx_strand_id
1 'polypeptide(L)'
;MRTRNGLAAARAGALLMAGTLSACSPDAAQPEPTPTTYDIGAADLTATEPNDICRTRHPAFLRDLLLRISAGLPPGSSGFEFIHFTVDKPKLNGEWAAMVRFRAALPGEPVQTMRTVAPFNPEDCTTGAWSLYRREGAYEK
;
A
#
# COMPACT_ATOMS: atom_id res chain seq x y z
N MET A 1 -45.88 -72.01 30.08
CA MET A 1 -45.56 -71.12 31.23
C MET A 1 -44.09 -71.32 31.59
N ARG A 2 -43.30 -70.23 31.50
CA ARG A 2 -41.92 -69.98 31.98
C ARG A 2 -40.89 -71.12 31.95
N THR A 3 -40.05 -71.10 30.91
CA THR A 3 -38.68 -71.62 30.91
C THR A 3 -37.73 -70.44 31.13
N ARG A 4 -36.94 -70.46 32.21
CA ARG A 4 -35.83 -69.52 32.45
C ARG A 4 -34.51 -70.25 32.18
N ASN A 5 -33.91 -70.00 31.02
CA ASN A 5 -32.51 -70.31 30.75
C ASN A 5 -31.72 -69.00 30.78
N GLY A 6 -30.68 -68.95 31.60
CA GLY A 6 -29.76 -67.81 31.70
C GLY A 6 -28.72 -67.78 30.59
N LEU A 7 -28.17 -66.59 30.35
CA LEU A 7 -26.88 -66.35 29.69
C LEU A 7 -26.49 -64.90 30.04
N ALA A 8 -25.46 -64.72 30.85
CA ALA A 8 -24.07 -64.51 30.43
C ALA A 8 -23.78 -63.01 30.23
N ALA A 9 -22.95 -62.50 31.14
CA ALA A 9 -22.40 -61.16 31.12
C ALA A 9 -21.47 -60.96 29.92
N ALA A 10 -21.56 -59.81 29.26
CA ALA A 10 -20.45 -59.21 28.52
C ALA A 10 -20.75 -57.75 28.14
N ARG A 11 -19.83 -56.85 28.57
CA ARG A 11 -19.39 -55.60 27.90
C ARG A 11 -20.37 -54.42 27.90
N ALA A 12 -20.17 -53.43 28.77
CA ALA A 12 -19.16 -52.35 28.69
C ALA A 12 -19.34 -51.41 27.48
N GLY A 13 -19.88 -50.22 27.74
CA GLY A 13 -19.30 -48.96 27.27
C GLY A 13 -19.94 -48.26 26.07
N ALA A 14 -20.21 -46.96 26.28
CA ALA A 14 -20.40 -45.85 25.31
C ALA A 14 -21.74 -45.81 24.55
N LEU A 15 -22.74 -45.01 24.97
CA LEU A 15 -22.89 -43.54 24.93
C LEU A 15 -22.69 -42.90 23.54
N LEU A 16 -23.84 -42.47 23.00
CA LEU A 16 -24.13 -41.21 22.29
C LEU A 16 -23.92 -41.10 20.78
N MET A 17 -25.08 -40.98 20.13
CA MET A 17 -25.38 -40.22 18.91
C MET A 17 -24.60 -38.91 18.80
N ALA A 18 -24.04 -38.63 17.61
CA ALA A 18 -23.73 -37.26 17.19
C ALA A 18 -23.89 -37.15 15.67
N GLY A 19 -24.78 -36.26 15.26
CA GLY A 19 -25.17 -36.03 13.87
C GLY A 19 -24.02 -35.54 13.02
N THR A 20 -24.01 -35.98 11.76
CA THR A 20 -23.14 -35.46 10.71
C THR A 20 -23.66 -34.11 10.26
N LEU A 21 -23.28 -33.05 10.98
CA LEU A 21 -23.31 -31.69 10.43
C LEU A 21 -22.18 -31.61 9.39
N SER A 22 -22.55 -31.60 8.11
CA SER A 22 -21.66 -31.20 7.02
C SER A 22 -21.19 -29.78 7.27
N ALA A 23 -20.02 -29.64 7.89
CA ALA A 23 -19.32 -28.38 7.97
C ALA A 23 -18.87 -28.01 6.55
N CYS A 24 -19.52 -27.03 5.94
CA CYS A 24 -18.86 -26.17 4.97
C CYS A 24 -17.69 -25.53 5.71
N SER A 25 -16.48 -26.05 5.49
CA SER A 25 -15.27 -25.33 5.85
C SER A 25 -15.36 -23.95 5.19
N PRO A 26 -15.23 -22.85 5.93
CA PRO A 26 -15.00 -21.57 5.28
C PRO A 26 -13.70 -21.73 4.51
N ASP A 27 -13.77 -21.48 3.20
CA ASP A 27 -12.62 -21.33 2.32
C ASP A 27 -11.60 -20.48 3.09
N ALA A 28 -10.45 -21.06 3.42
CA ALA A 28 -9.42 -20.36 4.17
C ALA A 28 -8.99 -19.20 3.27
N ALA A 29 -9.40 -17.98 3.63
CA ALA A 29 -9.11 -16.78 2.86
C ALA A 29 -7.62 -16.77 2.51
N GLN A 30 -7.31 -16.81 1.22
CA GLN A 30 -5.93 -16.73 0.77
C GLN A 30 -5.33 -15.43 1.32
N PRO A 31 -4.08 -15.45 1.83
CA PRO A 31 -3.45 -14.24 2.32
C PRO A 31 -3.44 -13.19 1.21
N GLU A 32 -3.87 -11.97 1.53
CA GLU A 32 -3.77 -10.86 0.59
C GLU A 32 -2.30 -10.66 0.19
N PRO A 33 -2.02 -10.36 -1.09
CA PRO A 33 -0.65 -10.16 -1.54
C PRO A 33 -0.03 -8.96 -0.81
N THR A 34 1.13 -9.17 -0.20
CA THR A 34 1.88 -8.07 0.42
C THR A 34 2.41 -7.11 -0.66
N PRO A 35 2.17 -5.80 -0.55
CA PRO A 35 2.70 -4.82 -1.49
C PRO A 35 4.24 -4.80 -1.47
N THR A 36 4.84 -4.65 -2.65
CA THR A 36 6.31 -4.72 -2.83
C THR A 36 6.92 -3.46 -3.46
N THR A 37 6.10 -2.47 -3.80
CA THR A 37 6.53 -1.30 -4.55
C THR A 37 6.26 0.02 -3.82
N TYR A 38 7.11 1.01 -4.11
CA TYR A 38 6.89 2.42 -3.80
C TYR A 38 6.52 3.23 -5.07
N ASP A 39 6.29 2.55 -6.18
CA ASP A 39 5.96 3.18 -7.46
C ASP A 39 4.45 3.45 -7.54
N ILE A 40 4.09 4.72 -7.75
CA ILE A 40 2.71 5.16 -7.84
C ILE A 40 2.58 6.11 -9.03
N GLY A 41 1.85 5.70 -10.06
CA GLY A 41 1.52 6.51 -11.23
C GLY A 41 0.20 7.27 -11.09
N ALA A 42 -0.04 8.19 -12.03
CA ALA A 42 -1.27 8.97 -12.07
C ALA A 42 -2.55 8.10 -12.15
N ALA A 43 -2.50 6.96 -12.86
CA ALA A 43 -3.62 6.02 -12.95
C ALA A 43 -3.98 5.39 -11.59
N ASP A 44 -3.00 5.27 -10.70
CA ASP A 44 -3.19 4.66 -9.38
C ASP A 44 -3.91 5.59 -8.40
N LEU A 45 -4.08 6.88 -8.74
CA LEU A 45 -4.83 7.84 -7.92
C LEU A 45 -6.29 7.44 -7.72
N THR A 46 -6.88 6.76 -8.70
CA THR A 46 -8.28 6.32 -8.68
C THR A 46 -8.41 4.82 -8.51
N ALA A 47 -7.32 4.12 -8.18
CA ALA A 47 -7.38 2.69 -7.89
C ALA A 47 -8.22 2.47 -6.63
N THR A 48 -9.21 1.58 -6.73
CA THR A 48 -10.07 1.20 -5.60
C THR A 48 -9.27 0.54 -4.47
N GLU A 49 -8.26 -0.25 -4.85
CA GLU A 49 -7.40 -0.99 -3.94
C GLU A 49 -5.92 -0.67 -4.28
N PRO A 50 -5.35 0.37 -3.65
CA PRO A 50 -3.93 0.68 -3.79
C PRO A 50 -3.03 -0.48 -3.36
N ASN A 51 -2.11 -0.90 -4.23
CA ASN A 51 -1.15 -1.98 -3.96
C ASN A 51 0.30 -1.47 -3.87
N ASP A 52 0.52 -0.43 -3.07
CA ASP A 52 1.86 0.06 -2.73
C ASP A 52 2.07 0.10 -1.22
N ILE A 53 3.36 0.07 -0.86
CA ILE A 53 3.81 -0.07 0.53
C ILE A 53 3.27 1.07 1.40
N CYS A 54 3.27 2.30 0.89
CA CYS A 54 2.95 3.47 1.71
C CYS A 54 1.46 3.67 1.92
N ARG A 55 0.62 3.48 0.90
CA ARG A 55 -0.84 3.57 1.08
C ARG A 55 -1.42 2.41 1.89
N THR A 56 -0.74 1.25 1.90
CA THR A 56 -1.12 0.12 2.77
C THR A 56 -0.88 0.44 4.25
N ARG A 57 0.19 1.18 4.57
CA ARG A 57 0.51 1.59 5.96
C ARG A 57 -0.26 2.82 6.40
N HIS A 58 -0.41 3.80 5.51
CA HIS A 58 -1.11 5.06 5.75
C HIS A 58 -2.00 5.37 4.54
N PRO A 59 -3.31 5.04 4.58
CA PRO A 59 -4.22 5.22 3.44
C PRO A 59 -4.27 6.64 2.89
N ALA A 60 -3.99 7.66 3.71
CA ALA A 60 -3.98 9.06 3.29
C ALA A 60 -2.60 9.55 2.80
N PHE A 61 -1.57 8.70 2.75
CA PHE A 61 -0.19 9.04 2.41
C PHE A 61 -0.09 9.93 1.18
N LEU A 62 -0.68 9.49 0.06
CA LEU A 62 -0.54 10.20 -1.19
C LEU A 62 -1.24 11.56 -1.16
N ARG A 63 -2.44 11.64 -0.60
CA ARG A 63 -3.16 12.92 -0.42
C ARG A 63 -2.32 13.91 0.39
N ASP A 64 -1.83 13.47 1.55
CA ASP A 64 -1.08 14.33 2.47
C ASP A 64 0.26 14.78 1.84
N LEU A 65 0.89 13.89 1.06
CA LEU A 65 2.08 14.19 0.27
C LEU A 65 1.80 15.26 -0.79
N LEU A 66 0.75 15.12 -1.60
CA LEU A 66 0.40 16.09 -2.64
C LEU A 66 0.05 17.46 -2.03
N LEU A 67 -0.67 17.48 -0.91
CA LEU A 67 -0.94 18.72 -0.16
C LEU A 67 0.36 19.40 0.29
N ARG A 68 1.29 18.65 0.87
CA ARG A 68 2.59 19.18 1.31
C ARG A 68 3.40 19.76 0.15
N ILE A 69 3.47 19.06 -0.97
CA ILE A 69 4.21 19.54 -2.15
C ILE A 69 3.54 20.78 -2.74
N SER A 70 2.22 20.78 -2.88
CA SER A 70 1.47 21.94 -3.41
C SER A 70 1.64 23.18 -2.52
N ALA A 71 1.67 23.00 -1.19
CA ALA A 71 1.92 24.09 -0.23
C ALA A 71 3.36 24.61 -0.27
N GLY A 72 4.31 23.82 -0.78
CA GLY A 72 5.70 24.22 -0.96
C GLY A 72 5.97 25.00 -2.26
N LEU A 73 4.96 25.16 -3.13
CA LEU A 73 5.12 25.93 -4.37
C LEU A 73 5.13 27.45 -4.08
N PRO A 74 5.89 28.25 -4.87
CA PRO A 74 5.89 29.69 -4.74
C PRO A 74 4.47 30.30 -4.82
N PRO A 75 4.14 31.34 -4.05
CA PRO A 75 2.87 32.06 -4.17
C PRO A 75 2.64 32.57 -5.60
N GLY A 76 1.44 32.38 -6.13
CA GLY A 76 1.10 32.69 -7.53
C GLY A 76 1.33 31.54 -8.50
N SER A 77 1.85 30.40 -8.03
CA SER A 77 1.82 29.15 -8.81
C SER A 77 0.37 28.70 -9.04
N SER A 78 0.11 28.06 -10.17
CA SER A 78 -1.22 27.57 -10.52
C SER A 78 -1.17 26.21 -11.20
N GLY A 79 -2.27 25.47 -11.05
CA GLY A 79 -2.33 24.06 -11.45
C GLY A 79 -1.47 23.17 -10.55
N PHE A 80 -1.85 21.90 -10.47
CA PHE A 80 -1.02 20.84 -9.90
C PHE A 80 -1.52 19.51 -10.46
N GLU A 81 -0.75 18.91 -11.35
CA GLU A 81 -1.05 17.62 -11.96
C GLU A 81 0.02 16.63 -11.50
N PHE A 82 -0.35 15.66 -10.66
CA PHE A 82 0.53 14.58 -10.27
C PHE A 82 0.83 13.68 -11.47
N ILE A 83 2.10 13.33 -11.67
CA ILE A 83 2.53 12.40 -12.70
C ILE A 83 2.93 11.06 -12.07
N HIS A 84 3.84 11.12 -11.10
CA HIS A 84 4.50 9.91 -10.58
C HIS A 84 5.16 10.14 -9.22
N PHE A 85 5.10 9.14 -8.36
CA PHE A 85 5.88 9.03 -7.13
C PHE A 85 6.71 7.76 -7.21
N THR A 86 7.96 7.84 -6.77
CA THR A 86 8.84 6.69 -6.65
C THR A 86 9.84 6.91 -5.52
N VAL A 87 10.42 5.82 -5.04
CA VAL A 87 11.48 5.84 -4.04
C VAL A 87 12.70 5.14 -4.63
N ASP A 88 13.79 5.89 -4.74
CA ASP A 88 15.07 5.34 -5.15
C ASP A 88 15.66 4.49 -4.02
N LYS A 89 16.19 3.32 -4.38
CA LYS A 89 16.95 2.45 -3.49
C LYS A 89 18.08 3.22 -2.82
N PRO A 90 18.50 2.79 -1.61
CA PRO A 90 19.49 3.54 -0.85
C PRO A 90 20.77 3.61 -1.66
N LYS A 91 21.36 4.82 -1.73
CA LYS A 91 22.68 4.99 -2.34
C LYS A 91 23.75 4.29 -1.47
N LEU A 92 25.01 4.31 -1.92
CA LEU A 92 26.14 3.69 -1.21
C LEU A 92 26.28 4.13 0.27
N ASN A 93 25.68 5.26 0.65
CA ASN A 93 25.64 5.79 2.02
C ASN A 93 24.42 5.33 2.86
N GLY A 94 23.54 4.49 2.31
CA GLY A 94 22.35 3.98 3.01
C GLY A 94 21.12 4.89 2.94
N GLU A 95 21.19 6.03 2.25
CA GLU A 95 20.10 7.01 2.23
C GLU A 95 19.09 6.73 1.11
N TRP A 96 17.83 6.56 1.49
CA TRP A 96 16.69 6.47 0.59
C TRP A 96 16.17 7.87 0.24
N ALA A 97 15.70 8.02 -1.00
CA ALA A 97 15.15 9.27 -1.48
C ALA A 97 13.80 9.04 -2.16
N ALA A 98 12.81 9.86 -1.83
CA ALA A 98 11.54 9.91 -2.52
C ALA A 98 11.58 11.00 -3.60
N MET A 99 11.01 10.71 -4.76
CA MET A 99 10.85 11.65 -5.86
C MET A 99 9.37 11.76 -6.23
N VAL A 100 8.90 12.99 -6.44
CA VAL A 100 7.61 13.26 -7.06
C VAL A 100 7.81 14.06 -8.34
N ARG A 101 7.20 13.59 -9.44
CA ARG A 101 7.07 14.33 -10.69
C ARG A 101 5.66 14.85 -10.82
N PHE A 102 5.53 16.10 -11.24
CA PHE A 102 4.24 16.78 -11.38
C PHE A 102 4.34 17.90 -12.43
N ARG A 103 3.20 18.42 -12.88
CA ARG A 103 3.12 19.65 -13.67
C ARG A 103 2.45 20.75 -12.89
N ALA A 104 2.99 21.95 -13.00
CA ALA A 104 2.34 23.18 -12.56
C ALA A 104 2.92 24.37 -13.33
N ALA A 105 2.22 25.50 -13.30
CA ALA A 105 2.74 26.78 -13.74
C ALA A 105 3.30 27.53 -12.51
N LEU A 106 4.55 27.99 -12.60
CA LEU A 106 5.14 28.90 -11.61
C LEU A 106 4.73 30.35 -11.95
N PRO A 107 4.90 31.33 -11.03
CA PRO A 107 4.50 32.71 -11.29
C PRO A 107 5.18 33.28 -12.54
N GLY A 108 4.37 33.63 -13.55
CA GLY A 108 4.86 34.17 -14.82
C GLY A 108 5.46 33.14 -15.79
N GLU A 109 5.43 31.85 -15.45
CA GLU A 109 5.94 30.76 -16.29
C GLU A 109 4.78 29.91 -16.85
N PRO A 110 4.93 29.31 -18.05
CA PRO A 110 3.95 28.34 -18.55
C PRO A 110 3.94 27.06 -17.70
N VAL A 111 2.90 26.23 -17.88
CA VAL A 111 2.84 24.90 -17.25
C VAL A 111 4.03 24.07 -17.70
N GLN A 112 4.79 23.52 -16.74
CA GLN A 112 5.97 22.71 -17.02
C GLN A 112 6.05 21.50 -16.10
N THR A 113 6.75 20.45 -16.56
CA THR A 113 7.03 19.27 -15.73
C THR A 113 8.18 19.58 -14.79
N MET A 114 7.96 19.37 -13.50
CA MET A 114 8.93 19.55 -12.43
C MET A 114 9.15 18.23 -11.69
N ARG A 115 10.24 18.16 -10.92
CA ARG A 115 10.41 17.11 -9.91
C ARG A 115 10.75 17.73 -8.57
N THR A 116 10.36 17.05 -7.50
CA THR A 116 10.84 17.35 -6.16
C THR A 116 11.39 16.09 -5.53
N VAL A 117 12.42 16.23 -4.69
CA VAL A 117 13.10 15.11 -4.02
C VAL A 117 13.22 15.40 -2.53
N ALA A 118 13.03 14.39 -1.70
CA ALA A 118 13.22 14.47 -0.25
C ALA A 118 13.91 13.20 0.29
N PRO A 119 14.65 13.30 1.41
CA PRO A 119 15.02 12.13 2.21
C PRO A 119 13.76 11.33 2.57
N PHE A 120 13.86 10.01 2.55
CA PHE A 120 12.74 9.11 2.78
C PHE A 120 13.09 8.05 3.82
N ASN A 121 12.14 7.76 4.71
CA ASN A 121 12.25 6.61 5.60
C ASN A 121 11.32 5.48 5.10
N PRO A 122 11.87 4.35 4.62
CA PRO A 122 11.07 3.25 4.11
C PRO A 122 10.38 2.43 5.20
N GLU A 123 10.66 2.65 6.49
CA GLU A 123 9.98 1.93 7.58
C GLU A 123 8.61 2.53 7.89
N ASP A 124 8.49 3.84 7.85
CA ASP A 124 7.26 4.57 8.21
C ASP A 124 6.68 5.42 7.08
N CYS A 125 7.28 5.39 5.89
CA CYS A 125 6.90 6.21 4.74
C CYS A 125 6.92 7.72 5.00
N THR A 126 7.74 8.19 5.93
CA THR A 126 7.91 9.63 6.18
C THR A 126 8.95 10.25 5.24
N THR A 127 8.78 11.55 4.99
CA THR A 127 9.66 12.33 4.11
C THR A 127 10.23 13.51 4.87
N GLY A 128 11.51 13.82 4.63
CA GLY A 128 12.12 15.07 5.06
C GLY A 128 11.64 16.29 4.26
N ALA A 129 12.44 17.35 4.28
CA ALA A 129 12.18 18.55 3.48
C ALA A 129 12.29 18.26 1.97
N TRP A 130 11.40 18.86 1.20
CA TRP A 130 11.31 18.70 -0.25
C TRP A 130 12.08 19.79 -0.98
N SER A 131 12.95 19.37 -1.89
CA SER A 131 13.73 20.26 -2.75
C SER A 131 13.18 20.24 -4.17
N LEU A 132 12.73 21.40 -4.66
CA LEU A 132 12.18 21.55 -6.00
C LEU A 132 13.29 21.66 -7.05
N TYR A 133 13.21 20.85 -8.09
CA TYR A 133 14.09 20.88 -9.25
C TYR A 133 13.26 21.15 -10.51
N ARG A 134 13.59 22.25 -11.19
CA ARG A 134 13.12 22.49 -12.56
C ARG A 134 13.97 21.64 -13.50
N ARG A 135 13.38 21.08 -14.55
CA ARG A 135 14.20 20.64 -15.69
C ARG A 135 14.85 21.89 -16.27
N GLU A 136 16.14 22.07 -16.07
CA GLU A 136 16.95 22.72 -17.12
C GLU A 136 17.01 21.71 -18.27
N GLY A 137 16.55 22.11 -19.46
CA GLY A 137 16.66 21.24 -20.61
C GLY A 137 18.12 21.03 -20.99
N ALA A 138 18.63 19.80 -20.86
CA ALA A 138 19.56 19.16 -21.80
C ALA A 138 19.95 17.76 -21.28
N TYR A 139 19.80 16.76 -22.16
CA TYR A 139 20.43 15.44 -22.23
C TYR A 139 21.26 14.93 -21.03
N GLU A 140 20.87 13.75 -20.53
CA GLU A 140 21.84 12.72 -20.10
C GLU A 140 21.52 11.42 -20.85
N LYS A 141 22.61 10.73 -21.22
CA LYS A 141 22.82 9.90 -22.41
C LYS A 141 21.94 8.66 -22.57
#